data_AF-J7HAN9-F1
#
_entry.id   AF-J7HAN9-F1
#
_cell.length_a   1.000
_cell.length_b   1.000
_cell.length_c   1.000
_cell.angle_alpha   90.00
_cell.angle_beta   90.00
_cell.angle_gamma   90.00
#
_symmetry.space_group_name_H-M   'P 1'
#
loop_
_entity.id
_entity.type
_entity.pdbx_description
1 polymer ?
#
loop_
_entity_poly.entity_id
_entity_poly.type
_entity_poly.pdbx_seq_one_letter_code
_entity_poly.pdbx_strand_id
1 'polypeptide(L)'
;ALFLVNERVHKNLVQETTESELSETTNMCVVLVKKRVEIGRAARNKLIKHNLRLVLFVINRYFQDFANGPRFQDLCQAGVKGLITAIDRFEPKRRFRLSTYSLFWIRHAIIRSMTVSSFTRVSFGLES
;
A
#
# COMPACT_ATOMS: atom_id res chain seq x y z
N ALA A 1 -9.70 -11.41 17.52
CA ALA A 1 -10.87 -11.82 16.70
C ALA A 1 -11.16 -10.84 15.55
N LEU A 2 -11.40 -9.54 15.81
CA LEU A 2 -11.69 -8.51 14.77
C LEU A 2 -10.65 -8.37 13.65
N PHE A 3 -9.36 -8.54 13.94
CA PHE A 3 -8.29 -8.43 12.94
C PHE A 3 -8.35 -9.54 11.88
N LEU A 4 -8.69 -10.78 12.28
CA LEU A 4 -8.86 -11.92 11.39
C LEU A 4 -10.13 -11.82 10.54
N VAL A 5 -11.17 -11.17 11.06
CA VAL A 5 -12.41 -10.89 10.32
C VAL A 5 -12.14 -9.89 9.19
N ASN A 6 -11.42 -8.80 9.46
CA ASN A 6 -11.03 -7.85 8.41
C ASN A 6 -10.11 -8.46 7.36
N GLU A 7 -9.21 -9.38 7.74
CA GLU A 7 -8.36 -10.07 6.77
C GLU A 7 -9.16 -11.03 5.87
N ARG A 8 -10.18 -11.71 6.40
CA ARG A 8 -11.13 -12.51 5.59
C ARG A 8 -11.99 -11.65 4.67
N VAL A 9 -12.50 -10.53 5.16
CA VAL A 9 -13.27 -9.58 4.33
C VAL A 9 -12.40 -9.03 3.18
N HIS A 10 -11.14 -8.69 3.44
CA HIS A 10 -10.22 -8.24 2.39
C HIS A 10 -9.80 -9.36 1.41
N LYS A 11 -9.60 -10.60 1.87
CA LYS A 11 -9.30 -11.74 0.99
C LYS A 11 -10.49 -12.09 0.09
N ASN A 12 -11.71 -12.06 0.62
CA ASN A 12 -12.93 -12.31 -0.14
C ASN A 12 -13.26 -11.21 -1.15
N LEU A 13 -12.79 -9.97 -0.95
CA LEU A 13 -12.97 -8.89 -1.94
C LEU A 13 -11.98 -8.95 -3.11
N VAL A 14 -10.83 -9.62 -2.92
CA VAL A 14 -9.75 -9.76 -3.91
C VAL A 14 -9.84 -11.07 -4.69
N GLN A 15 -10.55 -12.06 -4.15
CA GLN A 15 -11.04 -13.18 -4.95
C GLN A 15 -12.03 -12.60 -5.94
N GLU A 16 -11.62 -12.58 -7.21
CA GLU A 16 -12.38 -12.23 -8.41
C GLU A 16 -13.87 -12.24 -8.13
N THR A 17 -14.42 -11.08 -7.74
CA THR A 17 -15.86 -10.92 -7.66
C THR A 17 -16.32 -11.13 -9.09
N THR A 18 -16.85 -12.33 -9.35
CA THR A 18 -17.22 -12.80 -10.68
C THR A 18 -17.98 -11.67 -11.35
N GLU A 19 -17.55 -11.23 -12.54
CA GLU A 19 -18.11 -10.03 -13.18
C GLU A 19 -19.66 -10.09 -13.33
N SER A 20 -20.22 -11.31 -13.26
CA SER A 20 -21.64 -11.62 -13.14
C SER A 20 -22.28 -11.08 -11.84
N GLU A 21 -21.70 -11.34 -10.67
CA GLU A 21 -22.27 -10.98 -9.35
C GLU A 21 -22.31 -9.46 -9.12
N LEU A 22 -21.32 -8.73 -9.66
CA LEU A 22 -21.29 -7.25 -9.63
C LEU A 22 -22.40 -6.62 -10.47
N SER A 23 -22.79 -7.26 -11.58
CA SER A 23 -23.86 -6.75 -12.44
C SER A 23 -25.24 -6.92 -11.81
N GLU A 24 -25.46 -8.05 -11.13
CA GLU A 24 -26.70 -8.39 -10.44
C GLU A 24 -26.93 -7.51 -9.21
N THR A 25 -25.87 -7.27 -8.42
CA THR A 25 -25.97 -6.44 -7.20
C THR A 25 -26.14 -4.94 -7.49
N THR A 26 -25.59 -4.46 -8.60
CA THR A 26 -25.58 -3.03 -8.93
C THR A 26 -26.77 -2.61 -9.81
N ASN A 27 -27.61 -3.55 -10.27
CA ASN A 27 -28.67 -3.32 -11.26
C ASN A 27 -28.16 -2.50 -12.47
N MET A 28 -26.96 -2.83 -12.97
CA MET A 28 -26.26 -2.03 -13.97
C MET A 28 -25.71 -2.92 -15.08
N CYS A 29 -25.70 -2.42 -16.32
CA CYS A 29 -25.14 -3.13 -17.47
C CYS A 29 -23.65 -3.48 -17.26
N VAL A 30 -23.28 -4.73 -17.57
CA VAL A 30 -21.90 -5.27 -17.45
C VAL A 30 -20.86 -4.35 -18.09
N VAL A 31 -21.20 -3.73 -19.23
CA VAL A 31 -20.32 -2.80 -19.95
C VAL A 31 -19.98 -1.55 -19.09
N LEU A 32 -20.96 -1.02 -18.35
CA LEU A 32 -20.76 0.13 -17.48
C LEU A 32 -19.94 -0.23 -16.24
N VAL A 33 -20.13 -1.43 -15.69
CA VAL A 33 -19.34 -1.94 -14.57
C VAL A 33 -17.87 -2.06 -14.98
N LYS A 34 -17.58 -2.70 -16.12
CA LYS A 34 -16.21 -2.82 -16.65
C LYS A 34 -15.54 -1.46 -16.83
N LYS A 35 -16.27 -0.50 -17.41
CA LYS A 35 -15.75 0.87 -17.60
C LYS A 35 -15.43 1.56 -16.28
N ARG A 36 -16.28 1.42 -15.26
CA ARG A 36 -16.06 2.00 -13.92
C ARG A 36 -14.87 1.37 -13.20
N VAL A 37 -14.72 0.05 -13.29
CA VAL A 37 -13.57 -0.67 -12.72
C VAL A 37 -12.26 -0.18 -13.33
N GLU A 38 -12.21 -0.04 -14.67
CA GLU A 38 -11.00 0.42 -15.35
C GLU A 38 -10.65 1.86 -14.97
N ILE A 39 -11.65 2.75 -14.90
CA ILE A 39 -11.45 4.13 -14.42
C ILE A 39 -10.92 4.13 -12.98
N GLY A 40 -11.47 3.28 -12.10
CA GLY A 40 -11.02 3.12 -10.72
C GLY A 40 -9.56 2.66 -10.65
N ARG A 41 -9.18 1.67 -11.46
CA ARG A 41 -7.81 1.16 -11.55
C ARG A 41 -6.84 2.23 -12.04
N ALA A 42 -7.21 2.99 -13.07
CA ALA A 42 -6.42 4.09 -13.59
C ALA A 42 -6.25 5.20 -12.53
N ALA A 43 -7.31 5.57 -11.82
CA ALA A 43 -7.27 6.56 -10.75
C ALA A 43 -6.36 6.12 -9.59
N ARG A 44 -6.45 4.86 -9.16
CA ARG A 44 -5.56 4.27 -8.15
C ARG A 44 -4.10 4.32 -8.59
N ASN A 45 -3.81 3.91 -9.83
CA ASN A 45 -2.45 3.96 -10.38
C ASN A 45 -1.91 5.39 -10.44
N LYS A 46 -2.75 6.37 -10.82
CA LYS A 46 -2.39 7.79 -10.82
C LYS A 46 -2.07 8.28 -9.40
N LEU A 47 -2.87 7.88 -8.42
CA LEU A 47 -2.66 8.23 -7.01
C LEU A 47 -1.33 7.67 -6.46
N ILE A 48 -1.01 6.41 -6.78
CA ILE A 48 0.27 5.79 -6.41
C ILE A 48 1.44 6.56 -7.04
N LYS A 49 1.40 6.77 -8.36
CA LYS A 49 2.47 7.47 -9.12
C LYS A 49 2.77 8.86 -8.56
N HIS A 50 1.72 9.62 -8.22
CA HIS A 50 1.86 10.96 -7.64
C HIS A 50 2.58 10.97 -6.29
N ASN A 51 2.46 9.89 -5.50
CA ASN A 51 3.02 9.81 -4.16
C ASN A 51 4.35 9.04 -4.07
N LEU A 52 4.95 8.62 -5.20
CA LEU A 52 6.24 7.89 -5.18
C LEU A 52 7.38 8.68 -4.53
N ARG A 53 7.37 10.02 -4.65
CA ARG A 53 8.37 10.89 -4.01
C ARG A 53 8.34 10.79 -2.48
N LEU A 54 7.19 10.44 -1.89
CA LEU A 54 7.09 10.24 -0.45
C LEU A 54 7.94 9.04 -0.01
N VAL A 55 7.99 7.96 -0.79
CA VAL A 55 8.80 6.79 -0.47
C VAL A 55 10.28 7.16 -0.40
N LEU A 56 10.77 7.90 -1.39
CA LEU A 56 12.15 8.39 -1.42
C LEU A 56 12.45 9.32 -0.24
N PHE A 57 11.53 10.23 0.09
CA PHE A 57 11.65 11.09 1.27
C PHE A 57 11.79 10.27 2.57
N VAL A 58 10.97 9.23 2.75
CA VAL A 58 11.03 8.37 3.94
C VAL A 58 12.36 7.61 4.02
N ILE A 59 12.84 7.05 2.91
CA ILE A 59 14.13 6.36 2.86
C ILE A 59 15.26 7.31 3.23
N ASN A 60 15.31 8.50 2.61
CA ASN A 60 16.37 9.46 2.88
C ASN A 60 16.32 10.04 4.30
N ARG A 61 15.11 10.21 4.87
CA ARG A 61 14.94 10.80 6.21
C ARG A 61 15.23 9.82 7.34
N TYR A 62 14.87 8.56 7.18
CA TYR A 62 14.90 7.58 8.27
C TYR A 62 15.87 6.41 8.04
N PHE A 63 16.35 6.21 6.81
CA PHE A 63 17.24 5.10 6.44
C PHE A 63 18.43 5.63 5.64
N GLN A 64 18.97 6.77 6.06
CA GLN A 64 20.02 7.50 5.34
C GLN A 64 21.26 6.64 5.06
N ASP A 65 21.68 5.79 6.02
CA ASP A 65 22.82 4.88 5.87
C ASP A 65 22.64 3.85 4.74
N PHE A 66 21.39 3.51 4.42
CA PHE A 66 21.04 2.54 3.39
C PHE A 66 20.67 3.20 2.06
N ALA A 67 20.51 4.53 2.03
CA ALA A 67 20.06 5.27 0.86
C ALA A 67 21.06 5.23 -0.32
N ASN A 68 22.35 5.11 -0.03
CA ASN A 68 23.41 5.00 -1.04
C ASN A 68 23.99 3.57 -1.14
N GLY A 69 23.32 2.59 -0.53
CA GLY A 69 23.80 1.22 -0.46
C GLY A 69 23.29 0.31 -1.59
N PRO A 70 23.88 -0.88 -1.76
CA PRO A 70 23.48 -1.85 -2.78
C PRO A 70 22.03 -2.35 -2.63
N ARG A 71 21.44 -2.20 -1.43
CA ARG A 71 20.06 -2.60 -1.12
C ARG A 71 19.03 -1.51 -1.36
N PHE A 72 19.43 -0.34 -1.86
CA PHE A 72 18.52 0.80 -2.02
C PHE A 72 17.30 0.47 -2.90
N GLN A 73 17.50 -0.29 -3.99
CA GLN A 73 16.41 -0.70 -4.88
C GLN A 73 15.40 -1.60 -4.17
N ASP A 74 15.86 -2.54 -3.34
CA ASP A 74 14.98 -3.42 -2.56
C ASP A 74 14.17 -2.63 -1.53
N LEU A 75 14.80 -1.67 -0.83
CA LEU A 75 14.11 -0.78 0.11
C LEU A 75 13.07 0.10 -0.60
N CYS A 76 13.38 0.59 -1.80
CA CYS A 76 12.43 1.33 -2.62
C CYS A 76 11.21 0.46 -2.96
N GLN A 77 11.41 -0.79 -3.41
CA GLN A 77 10.32 -1.69 -3.75
C GLN A 77 9.46 -2.04 -2.52
N ALA A 78 10.10 -2.32 -1.38
CA ALA A 78 9.40 -2.56 -0.11
C ALA A 78 8.59 -1.33 0.32
N GLY A 79 9.18 -0.14 0.23
CA GLY A 79 8.49 1.13 0.53
C GLY A 79 7.30 1.40 -0.39
N VAL A 80 7.43 1.10 -1.70
CA VAL A 80 6.32 1.20 -2.66
C VAL A 80 5.19 0.23 -2.28
N LYS A 81 5.50 -1.00 -1.87
CA LYS A 81 4.49 -1.95 -1.38
C LYS A 81 3.77 -1.43 -0.12
N GLY A 82 4.50 -0.77 0.78
CA GLY A 82 3.94 -0.08 1.93
C GLY A 82 2.98 1.07 1.54
N LEU A 83 3.39 1.92 0.59
CA LEU A 83 2.55 3.00 0.06
C LEU A 83 1.26 2.47 -0.58
N ILE A 84 1.36 1.38 -1.36
CA ILE A 84 0.19 0.75 -1.99
C ILE A 84 -0.80 0.26 -0.91
N THR A 85 -0.28 -0.41 0.12
CA THR A 85 -1.10 -0.89 1.25
C THR A 85 -1.77 0.27 2.00
N ALA A 86 -1.07 1.39 2.16
CA ALA A 86 -1.63 2.60 2.77
C ALA A 86 -2.78 3.18 1.94
N ILE A 87 -2.60 3.27 0.61
CA ILE A 87 -3.63 3.79 -0.30
C ILE A 87 -4.87 2.90 -0.29
N ASP A 88 -4.69 1.57 -0.30
CA ASP A 88 -5.81 0.61 -0.29
C ASP A 88 -6.64 0.66 1.00
N ARG A 89 -6.01 1.06 2.12
CA ARG A 89 -6.65 1.15 3.44
C ARG A 89 -7.01 2.57 3.85
N PHE A 90 -6.70 3.57 3.02
CA PHE A 90 -6.89 4.97 3.39
C PHE A 90 -8.37 5.33 3.35
N GLU A 91 -8.87 5.91 4.45
CA GLU A 91 -10.23 6.42 4.56
C GLU A 91 -10.23 7.96 4.50
N PRO A 92 -10.65 8.59 3.38
CA PRO A 92 -10.64 10.05 3.24
C PRO A 92 -11.53 10.79 4.25
N LYS A 93 -12.52 10.10 4.83
CA LYS A 93 -13.48 10.66 5.79
C LYS A 93 -12.86 10.94 7.16
N ARG A 94 -11.71 10.33 7.50
CA ARG A 94 -11.09 10.43 8.84
C ARG A 94 -10.30 11.71 9.11
N ARG A 95 -10.42 12.76 8.27
CA ARG A 95 -9.76 14.08 8.44
C ARG A 95 -8.22 14.04 8.60
N PHE A 96 -7.55 13.02 8.09
CA PHE A 96 -6.08 12.96 8.02
C PHE A 96 -5.59 13.00 6.58
N ARG A 97 -4.37 13.54 6.38
CA ARG A 97 -3.73 13.56 5.07
C ARG A 97 -3.18 12.16 4.73
N LEU A 98 -3.27 11.78 3.46
CA LEU A 98 -2.73 10.50 2.98
C LEU A 98 -1.23 10.34 3.28
N SER A 99 -0.45 11.42 3.17
CA SER A 99 0.99 11.40 3.45
C SER A 99 1.31 11.00 4.88
N THR A 100 0.54 11.52 5.85
CA THR A 100 0.66 11.18 7.27
C THR A 100 0.37 9.70 7.50
N TYR A 101 -0.69 9.17 6.90
CA TYR A 101 -1.04 7.75 7.04
C TYR A 101 -0.01 6.84 6.35
N SER A 102 0.44 7.23 5.16
CA SER A 102 1.37 6.45 4.35
C SER A 102 2.75 6.31 4.98
N LEU A 103 3.21 7.33 5.71
CA LEU A 103 4.50 7.31 6.40
C LEU A 103 4.67 6.06 7.27
N PHE A 104 3.66 5.71 8.08
CA PHE A 104 3.70 4.54 8.96
C PHE A 104 3.86 3.23 8.17
N TRP A 105 3.04 3.05 7.14
CA TRP A 105 3.07 1.84 6.30
C TRP A 105 4.37 1.71 5.49
N ILE A 106 4.92 2.82 4.99
CA ILE A 106 6.19 2.82 4.26
C ILE A 106 7.33 2.41 5.20
N ARG A 107 7.42 3.03 6.39
CA ARG A 107 8.43 2.68 7.41
C ARG A 107 8.32 1.20 7.80
N HIS A 108 7.13 0.73 8.13
CA HIS A 108 6.89 -0.65 8.54
C HIS A 108 7.28 -1.65 7.44
N ALA A 109 6.92 -1.38 6.17
CA ALA A 109 7.26 -2.27 5.06
C ALA A 109 8.78 -2.36 4.83
N ILE A 110 9.50 -1.23 4.94
CA ILE A 110 10.96 -1.17 4.83
C ILE A 110 11.62 -1.97 5.96
N ILE A 111 11.24 -1.70 7.22
CA ILE A 111 11.79 -2.40 8.40
C ILE A 111 11.56 -3.91 8.28
N ARG A 112 10.32 -4.31 7.94
CA ARG A 112 9.98 -5.72 7.72
C ARG A 112 10.86 -6.35 6.63
N SER A 113 11.11 -5.65 5.53
CA SER A 113 11.95 -6.15 4.45
C SER A 113 13.40 -6.39 4.89
N MET A 114 13.93 -5.51 5.75
CA MET A 114 15.28 -5.61 6.31
C MET A 114 15.40 -6.82 7.25
N THR A 115 14.43 -7.01 8.14
CA THR A 115 14.43 -8.11 9.13
C THR A 115 14.24 -9.48 8.48
N VAL A 116 13.45 -9.58 7.40
CA VAL A 116 13.19 -10.86 6.73
C VAL A 116 14.36 -11.28 5.83
N SER A 117 14.99 -10.34 5.12
CA SER A 117 16.00 -10.65 4.09
C SER A 117 17.41 -10.82 4.64
N SER A 118 17.64 -10.43 5.89
CA SER A 118 18.93 -10.52 6.55
C SER A 118 18.73 -10.50 8.04
N PHE A 119 19.43 -11.38 8.77
CA PHE A 119 19.60 -11.27 10.22
C PHE A 119 20.51 -10.06 10.55
N THR A 120 20.20 -8.90 10.00
CA THR A 120 20.86 -7.64 10.35
C THR A 120 20.08 -7.08 11.52
N ARG A 121 20.74 -6.97 12.67
CA ARG A 121 20.17 -6.38 13.88
C ARG A 121 19.86 -4.91 13.57
N VAL A 122 18.58 -4.60 13.36
CA VAL A 122 18.13 -3.22 13.16
C VAL A 122 18.35 -2.47 14.47
N SER A 123 19.02 -1.32 14.43
CA SER A 123 19.22 -0.50 15.62
C SER A 123 17.87 0.01 16.14
N PHE A 124 17.62 -0.15 17.44
CA PHE A 124 16.35 0.14 18.14
C PHE A 124 15.71 1.50 17.78
N GLY A 125 16.52 2.52 17.47
CA GLY A 125 16.04 3.86 17.09
C GLY A 125 15.22 3.93 15.79
N LEU A 126 15.24 2.88 14.96
CA LEU A 126 14.43 2.82 13.73
C LEU A 126 13.02 2.28 13.96
N GLU A 127 12.78 1.56 15.07
CA GLU A 127 11.50 0.92 15.41
C GLU A 127 10.52 1.84 16.15
N SER A 128 11.02 2.94 16.72
CA SER A 128 10.23 3.97 17.42
C SER A 128 9.45 4.92 16.49
#